data_AF-A0A2E5ZJ80-F1
#
_entry.id   AF-A0A2E5ZJ80-F1
#
_cell.length_a   1.000
_cell.length_b   1.000
_cell.length_c   1.000
_cell.angle_alpha   90.00
_cell.angle_beta   90.00
_cell.angle_gamma   90.00
#
_symmetry.space_group_name_H-M   'P 1'
#
loop_
_entity.id
_entity.type
_entity.pdbx_description
1 polymer ?
#
loop_
_entity_poly.entity_id
_entity_poly.type
_entity_poly.pdbx_seq_one_letter_code
_entity_poly.pdbx_strand_id
1 'polypeptide(L)' 'MTGDPITREDLEAELRATVGDPDGTVAAARPRLVAAGVAVGVVVVVAVYLAGRRSGRLRSTVVEVRRI' A
#
# COMPACT_ATOMS: atom_id res chain seq x y z
N MET A 1 -39.52 -16.20 -23.70
CA MET A 1 -38.85 -15.48 -22.60
C MET A 1 -37.82 -14.55 -23.25
N THR A 2 -38.19 -13.30 -23.49
CA THR A 2 -37.26 -12.30 -24.03
C THR A 2 -36.85 -11.46 -22.83
N GLY A 3 -35.63 -11.66 -22.34
CA GLY A 3 -35.09 -10.81 -21.27
C GLY A 3 -34.75 -9.45 -21.86
N ASP A 4 -35.25 -8.39 -21.23
CA ASP A 4 -34.84 -7.03 -21.58
C ASP A 4 -33.32 -6.86 -21.41
N PRO A 5 -32.67 -6.03 -22.23
CA PRO A 5 -31.24 -5.78 -22.11
C PRO A 5 -30.92 -5.20 -20.72
N ILE A 6 -29.97 -5.83 -20.02
CA ILE A 6 -29.45 -5.31 -18.76
C ILE A 6 -28.85 -3.92 -19.01
N THR A 7 -29.42 -2.90 -18.38
CA THR A 7 -28.94 -1.52 -18.50
C THR A 7 -27.87 -1.21 -17.47
N ARG A 8 -27.15 -0.09 -17.65
CA ARG A 8 -26.10 0.34 -16.71
C ARG A 8 -26.70 0.67 -15.34
N GLU A 9 -27.90 1.22 -15.36
CA GLU A 9 -28.69 1.60 -14.20
C GLU A 9 -29.09 0.37 -13.38
N ASP A 10 -29.47 -0.74 -14.05
CA ASP A 10 -29.79 -2.00 -13.37
C ASP A 10 -28.57 -2.59 -12.67
N LEU A 11 -27.40 -2.55 -13.31
CA LEU A 11 -26.14 -2.98 -12.69
C LEU A 11 -25.78 -2.12 -11.48
N GLU A 12 -25.97 -0.80 -11.58
CA GLU A 12 -25.65 0.12 -10.49
C GLU A 12 -26.61 -0.03 -9.31
N ALA A 13 -27.90 -0.29 -9.59
CA ALA A 13 -28.91 -0.58 -8.58
C ALA A 13 -28.62 -1.91 -7.86
N GLU A 14 -28.32 -2.98 -8.60
CA GLU A 14 -28.01 -4.29 -8.02
C GLU A 14 -26.69 -4.27 -7.23
N LEU A 15 -25.68 -3.56 -7.74
CA LEU A 15 -24.41 -3.39 -7.06
C LEU A 15 -24.58 -2.60 -5.76
N ARG A 16 -25.38 -1.54 -5.76
CA ARG A 16 -25.71 -0.76 -4.55
C ARG A 16 -26.56 -1.55 -3.56
N ALA A 17 -27.46 -2.41 -4.03
CA ALA A 17 -28.27 -3.28 -3.18
C ALA A 17 -27.43 -4.39 -2.51
N THR A 18 -26.46 -4.95 -3.23
CA THR A 18 -25.65 -6.09 -2.76
C THR A 18 -24.44 -5.65 -1.93
N VAL A 19 -23.75 -4.60 -2.37
CA VAL A 19 -22.47 -4.13 -1.77
C VAL A 19 -22.69 -2.94 -0.82
N GLY A 20 -23.86 -2.29 -0.88
CA GLY A 20 -24.16 -1.06 -0.14
C GLY A 20 -23.65 0.20 -0.87
N ASP A 21 -23.80 1.35 -0.23
CA ASP A 21 -23.36 2.64 -0.78
C ASP A 21 -21.84 2.67 -0.97
N PRO A 22 -21.34 2.74 -2.22
CA PRO A 22 -19.91 2.75 -2.49
C PRO A 22 -19.26 4.04 -1.98
N ASP A 23 -19.98 5.15 -1.97
CA ASP A 23 -19.45 6.45 -1.56
C ASP A 23 -19.12 6.49 -0.05
N GLY A 24 -20.02 5.98 0.80
CA GLY A 24 -19.75 5.83 2.23
C GLY A 24 -18.58 4.89 2.54
N THR A 25 -18.46 3.79 1.79
CA THR A 25 -17.37 2.82 1.96
C THR A 25 -16.03 3.38 1.51
N VAL A 26 -15.99 4.12 0.40
CA VAL A 26 -14.77 4.76 -0.13
C VAL A 26 -14.34 5.93 0.76
N ALA A 27 -15.27 6.74 1.25
CA ALA A 27 -14.97 7.83 2.19
C ALA A 27 -14.38 7.29 3.51
N ALA A 28 -14.93 6.19 4.04
CA ALA A 28 -14.40 5.52 5.23
C ALA A 28 -13.08 4.77 4.97
N ALA A 29 -12.88 4.26 3.75
CA ALA A 29 -11.67 3.52 3.36
C ALA A 29 -10.49 4.43 3.03
N ARG A 30 -10.73 5.68 2.59
CA ARG A 30 -9.67 6.63 2.23
C ARG A 30 -8.60 6.81 3.30
N PRO A 31 -8.90 7.08 4.59
CA PRO A 31 -7.88 7.17 5.63
C PRO A 31 -7.19 5.82 5.91
N ARG A 32 -7.89 4.68 5.78
CA ARG A 32 -7.29 3.35 5.93
C ARG A 32 -6.30 3.04 4.82
N LEU A 33 -6.62 3.37 3.57
CA LEU A 33 -5.75 3.19 2.41
C LEU A 33 -4.50 4.06 2.52
N VAL A 34 -4.65 5.31 2.95
CA VAL A 34 -3.51 6.21 3.21
C VAL A 34 -2.63 5.64 4.33
N ALA A 35 -3.22 5.21 5.44
CA ALA A 35 -2.47 4.61 6.54
C ALA A 35 -1.72 3.33 6.11
N ALA A 36 -2.37 2.47 5.32
CA ALA A 36 -1.73 1.28 4.76
C ALA A 36 -0.56 1.63 3.83
N GLY A 37 -0.73 2.63 2.96
CA GLY A 37 0.34 3.12 2.08
C GLY A 37 1.54 3.65 2.86
N VAL A 38 1.29 4.45 3.92
CA VAL A 38 2.34 4.95 4.81
C VAL A 38 3.06 3.79 5.50
N ALA A 39 2.32 2.81 6.04
CA ALA A 39 2.90 1.65 6.71
C ALA A 39 3.83 0.86 5.76
N VAL A 40 3.39 0.60 4.53
CA VAL A 40 4.22 -0.07 3.50
C VAL A 40 5.46 0.76 3.20
N GLY A 41 5.32 2.08 3.03
CA GLY A 41 6.45 2.98 2.78
C GLY A 41 7.51 2.92 3.88
N VAL A 42 7.09 2.95 5.15
CA VAL A 42 8.01 2.82 6.30
C VAL A 42 8.74 1.48 6.29
N VAL A 43 8.03 0.37 6.02
CA VAL A 43 8.63 -0.97 5.94
C VAL A 43 9.71 -1.03 4.87
N VAL A 44 9.46 -0.44 3.69
CA VAL A 44 10.46 -0.38 2.60
C VAL A 44 11.69 0.41 3.02
N VAL A 45 11.53 1.58 3.62
CA VAL A 45 12.65 2.41 4.10
C VAL A 45 13.50 1.66 5.13
N VAL A 46 12.86 0.99 6.10
CA VAL A 46 13.55 0.18 7.10
C VAL A 46 14.32 -0.97 6.44
N ALA A 47 13.71 -1.68 5.49
CA ALA A 47 14.36 -2.77 4.78
C ALA A 47 15.62 -2.30 4.02
N VAL A 48 15.52 -1.19 3.28
CA VAL A 48 16.65 -0.59 2.56
C VAL A 48 17.76 -0.16 3.54
N TYR A 49 17.41 0.50 4.64
CA TYR A 49 18.37 0.91 5.66
C TYR A 49 19.11 -0.28 6.28
N LEU A 50 18.39 -1.36 6.63
CA LEU A 50 19.01 -2.56 7.20
C LEU A 50 19.93 -3.26 6.19
N ALA A 51 19.52 -3.36 4.93
CA ALA A 51 20.35 -3.92 3.86
C ALA A 51 21.64 -3.11 3.66
N GLY A 52 21.53 -1.78 3.64
CA GLY A 52 22.66 -0.85 3.56
C GLY A 52 23.58 -0.95 4.78
N ARG A 53 23.00 -0.93 6.00
CA ARG A 53 23.73 -1.03 7.27
C ARG A 53 24.52 -2.33 7.37
N ARG A 54 23.94 -3.46 6.96
CA ARG A 54 24.63 -4.75 6.93
C ARG A 54 25.82 -4.71 5.99
N SER A 55 25.63 -4.19 4.78
CA SER A 55 26.70 -4.09 3.77
C SER A 55 27.81 -3.14 4.19
N GLY A 56 27.47 -1.99 4.80
CA GLY A 56 28.44 -1.03 5.33
C GLY A 56 29.28 -1.60 6.46
N ARG A 57 28.69 -2.42 7.36
CA ARG A 57 29.46 -3.13 8.39
C ARG A 57 30.42 -4.17 7.82
N LEU A 58 30.00 -4.91 6.80
CA LEU A 58 30.86 -5.93 6.17
C LEU A 58 32.01 -5.31 5.36
N ARG A 59 31.81 -4.10 4.85
CA ARG A 59 32.79 -3.36 4.04
C ARG A 59 33.56 -2.32 4.85
N SER A 60 33.49 -2.35 6.18
CA SER A 60 34.24 -1.37 6.99
C SER A 60 35.73 -1.60 6.78
N THR A 61 36.37 -0.72 6.00
CA THR A 61 37.82 -0.63 5.88
C THR A 61 38.38 -0.43 7.28
N VAL A 62 39.14 -1.39 7.78
CA VAL A 62 39.90 -1.26 9.02
C VAL A 62 40.91 -0.14 8.78
N VAL A 63 40.68 1.03 9.36
CA VAL A 63 41.63 2.12 9.30
C VAL A 63 42.64 1.87 10.42
N GLU A 64 43.78 1.29 10.09
CA GLU A 64 44.92 1.29 10.99
C GLU A 64 45.34 2.74 11.20
N VAL A 65 44.97 3.31 12.34
CA VAL A 65 45.39 4.64 12.76
C VAL A 65 46.86 4.54 13.14
N ARG A 66 47.76 4.72 12.17
CA ARG A 66 49.18 4.84 12.43
C ARG A 66 49.42 6.22 13.02
N ARG A 67 49.54 6.28 14.35
CA ARG A 67 49.92 7.51 15.06
C ARG A 67 51.40 7.78 14.75
N ILE A 68 51.67 8.85 13.99
CA ILE A 68 53.01 9.43 13.78
C ILE A 68 53.44 10.25 14.99
#